data_AF-A0A176S017-F1
#
_entry.id   AF-A0A176S017-F1
#
_cell.length_a   1.000
_cell.length_b   1.000
_cell.length_c   1.000
_cell.angle_alpha   90.00
_cell.angle_beta   90.00
_cell.angle_gamma   90.00
#
_symmetry.space_group_name_H-M   'P 1'
#
loop_
_entity.id
_entity.type
_entity.pdbx_description
1 polymer ?
#
loop_
_entity_poly.entity_id
_entity_poly.type
_entity_poly.pdbx_seq_one_letter_code
_entity_poly.pdbx_strand_id
1 'polypeptide(L)'
;MITKIEIDGFKTFNNFKIELSPFVIIAGANGSGKSNLFDAILLLSRLAETDLKSAFQEQRGEARELFTQYPDGNYANQMRFIVEVLVDREVKDSWGGEKKLKSTRLKYTLEISRDKDKRGLDRLYITKEELLPIKKATDKWCKHYVGAKRDYWIPKIKGGRNVAFINTEP
;
A
#
# COMPACT_ATOMS: atom_id res chain seq x y z
N MET A 1 6.55 -7.58 -6.68
CA MET A 1 7.21 -7.72 -5.36
C MET A 1 7.01 -6.45 -4.53
N ILE A 2 6.57 -6.59 -3.27
CA ILE A 2 6.55 -5.47 -2.31
C ILE A 2 7.95 -5.31 -1.72
N THR A 3 8.44 -4.07 -1.68
CA THR A 3 9.81 -3.72 -1.26
C THR A 3 9.85 -2.83 -0.02
N LYS A 4 8.74 -2.17 0.30
CA LYS A 4 8.57 -1.38 1.51
C LYS A 4 7.10 -1.24 1.83
N ILE A 5 6.77 -1.26 3.12
CA ILE A 5 5.43 -1.01 3.65
C ILE A 5 5.54 -0.02 4.81
N GLU A 6 4.79 1.08 4.75
CA GLU A 6 4.51 1.95 5.90
C GLU A 6 3.02 1.89 6.21
N ILE A 7 2.67 1.76 7.49
CA ILE A 7 1.29 1.63 7.96
C ILE A 7 1.09 2.52 9.18
N ASP A 8 0.00 3.26 9.19
CA ASP A 8 -0.40 4.08 10.32
C ASP A 8 -1.92 4.01 10.51
N GLY A 9 -2.38 3.92 11.76
CA GLY A 9 -3.81 3.92 12.08
C GLY A 9 -4.57 2.62 11.73
N PHE A 10 -3.87 1.52 11.39
CA PHE A 10 -4.48 0.22 11.10
C PHE A 10 -4.16 -0.81 12.19
N LYS A 11 -5.19 -1.35 12.85
CA LYS A 11 -5.09 -2.30 13.97
C LYS A 11 -4.03 -1.85 14.98
N THR A 12 -3.00 -2.65 15.23
CA THR A 12 -1.95 -2.31 16.21
C THR A 12 -0.84 -1.40 15.65
N PHE A 13 -0.89 -0.99 14.38
CA PHE A 13 0.20 -0.22 13.78
C PHE A 13 0.04 1.28 13.98
N ASN A 14 1.03 1.86 14.63
CA ASN A 14 1.22 3.29 14.79
C ASN A 14 2.61 3.65 14.23
N ASN A 15 2.63 4.41 13.12
CA ASN A 15 3.83 4.79 12.37
C ASN A 15 4.80 3.60 12.08
N PHE A 16 4.24 2.44 11.73
CA PHE A 16 5.00 1.25 11.40
C PHE A 16 5.68 1.39 10.04
N LYS A 17 6.94 0.98 9.93
CA LYS A 17 7.71 1.01 8.68
C LYS A 17 8.62 -0.21 8.57
N ILE A 18 8.60 -0.87 7.42
CA ILE A 18 9.50 -1.98 7.11
C ILE A 18 9.97 -1.91 5.66
N GLU A 19 11.27 -2.10 5.46
CA GLU A 19 11.85 -2.38 4.15
C GLU A 19 12.01 -3.89 3.99
N LEU A 20 11.60 -4.44 2.84
CA LEU A 20 11.55 -5.87 2.58
C LEU A 20 12.66 -6.27 1.61
N SER A 21 13.55 -7.17 2.01
CA SER A 21 14.53 -7.80 1.13
C SER A 21 13.85 -8.76 0.13
N PRO A 22 14.55 -9.20 -0.94
CA PRO A 22 14.04 -10.23 -1.86
C PRO A 22 13.59 -11.54 -1.19
N PHE A 23 14.14 -11.85 -0.02
CA PHE A 23 13.73 -12.96 0.82
C PHE A 23 13.52 -12.45 2.24
N VAL A 24 12.34 -12.69 2.83
CA VAL A 24 11.95 -12.17 4.15
C VAL A 24 11.38 -13.29 5.02
N ILE A 25 11.83 -13.35 6.26
CA ILE A 25 11.24 -14.19 7.31
C ILE A 25 10.57 -13.26 8.33
N ILE A 26 9.27 -13.47 8.58
CA ILE A 26 8.51 -12.73 9.60
C ILE A 26 8.30 -13.67 10.80
N ALA A 27 9.00 -13.41 11.90
CA ALA A 27 8.92 -14.18 13.15
C ALA A 27 8.75 -13.25 14.36
N GLY A 28 8.17 -13.77 15.44
CA GLY A 28 7.93 -13.00 16.67
C GLY A 28 6.85 -13.63 17.54
N ALA A 29 6.73 -13.18 18.80
CA ALA A 29 5.76 -13.70 19.76
C ALA A 29 4.29 -13.49 19.32
N ASN A 30 3.35 -14.24 19.89
CA ASN A 30 1.92 -13.99 19.67
C ASN A 30 1.55 -12.56 20.09
N GLY A 31 0.67 -11.92 19.31
CA GLY A 31 0.31 -10.51 19.54
C GLY A 31 1.33 -9.47 19.04
N SER A 32 2.49 -9.87 18.51
CA SER A 32 3.53 -8.94 18.03
C SER A 32 3.18 -8.20 16.71
N GLY A 33 1.93 -8.24 16.25
CA GLY A 33 1.49 -7.59 15.01
C GLY A 33 1.71 -8.36 13.71
N LYS A 34 2.22 -9.60 13.74
CA LYS A 34 2.45 -10.40 12.51
C LYS A 34 1.18 -10.61 11.69
N SER A 35 0.11 -11.12 12.32
CA SER A 35 -1.18 -11.32 11.63
C SER A 35 -1.72 -9.99 11.09
N ASN A 36 -1.57 -8.90 11.84
CA ASN A 36 -2.00 -7.58 11.39
C ASN A 36 -1.22 -7.10 10.15
N LEU A 37 0.06 -7.45 10.00
CA LEU A 37 0.82 -7.15 8.78
C LEU A 37 0.24 -7.89 7.56
N PHE A 38 -0.11 -9.16 7.73
CA PHE A 38 -0.77 -9.94 6.67
C PHE A 38 -2.19 -9.44 6.39
N ASP A 39 -2.94 -9.03 7.42
CA ASP A 39 -4.28 -8.44 7.26
C ASP A 39 -4.21 -7.13 6.47
N ALA A 40 -3.19 -6.29 6.70
CA ALA A 40 -2.97 -5.08 5.93
C ALA A 40 -2.70 -5.38 4.45
N ILE A 41 -1.85 -6.37 4.16
CA ILE A 41 -1.56 -6.81 2.79
C ILE A 41 -2.81 -7.39 2.13
N LEU A 42 -3.60 -8.17 2.87
CA LEU A 42 -4.86 -8.74 2.38
C LEU A 42 -5.88 -7.65 2.07
N LEU A 43 -6.04 -6.65 2.94
CA LEU A 43 -6.93 -5.51 2.71
C LEU A 43 -6.52 -4.75 1.44
N LEU A 44 -5.23 -4.44 1.27
CA LEU A 44 -4.71 -3.79 0.07
C LEU A 44 -4.95 -4.63 -1.20
N SER A 45 -4.78 -5.95 -1.10
CA SER A 45 -5.08 -6.87 -2.21
C SER A 45 -6.56 -6.83 -2.59
N ARG A 46 -7.47 -6.77 -1.60
CA ARG A 46 -8.92 -6.68 -1.87
C ARG A 46 -9.32 -5.34 -2.45
N LEU A 47 -8.76 -4.24 -1.95
CA LEU A 47 -9.02 -2.91 -2.48
C LEU A 47 -8.54 -2.73 -3.93
N ALA A 48 -7.60 -3.55 -4.39
CA ALA A 48 -7.19 -3.57 -5.79
C ALA A 48 -8.20 -4.29 -6.71
N GLU A 49 -9.10 -5.10 -6.16
CA GLU A 49 -10.04 -5.95 -6.91
C GLU A 49 -11.50 -5.51 -6.74
N THR A 50 -11.85 -4.91 -5.59
CA THR A 50 -13.23 -4.60 -5.20
C THR A 50 -13.35 -3.18 -4.63
N ASP A 51 -14.59 -2.71 -4.47
CA ASP A 51 -14.84 -1.40 -3.86
C ASP A 51 -14.55 -1.39 -2.35
N LEU A 52 -14.36 -0.19 -1.80
CA LEU A 52 -14.02 0.04 -0.39
C LEU A 52 -14.95 -0.68 0.59
N LYS A 53 -16.25 -0.72 0.32
CA LYS A 53 -17.23 -1.34 1.22
C LYS A 53 -17.06 -2.87 1.20
N SER A 54 -17.00 -3.46 0.01
CA SER A 54 -16.80 -4.90 -0.16
C SER A 54 -15.48 -5.37 0.46
N ALA A 55 -14.39 -4.64 0.20
CA ALA A 55 -13.07 -4.97 0.74
C ALA A 55 -13.01 -4.97 2.28
N PHE A 56 -13.72 -4.05 2.93
CA PHE A 56 -13.81 -3.98 4.40
C PHE A 56 -14.75 -5.05 4.99
N GLN A 57 -15.82 -5.42 4.28
CA GLN A 57 -16.77 -6.45 4.74
C GLN A 57 -16.16 -7.87 4.75
N GLU A 58 -15.19 -8.14 3.88
CA GLU A 58 -14.46 -9.41 3.88
C GLU A 58 -13.41 -9.53 4.99
N GLN A 59 -13.10 -8.42 5.68
CA GLN A 59 -12.19 -8.46 6.81
C GLN A 59 -12.88 -9.02 8.05
N ARG A 60 -12.08 -9.60 8.94
CA ARG A 60 -12.57 -10.07 10.24
C ARG A 60 -12.87 -8.88 11.14
N GLY A 61 -14.09 -8.80 11.66
CA GLY A 61 -14.53 -7.77 12.59
C GLY A 61 -15.35 -6.66 11.94
N GLU A 62 -15.74 -5.68 12.73
CA GLU A 62 -16.40 -4.47 12.20
C GLU A 62 -15.38 -3.54 11.54
N ALA A 63 -15.81 -2.75 10.55
CA ALA A 63 -14.91 -1.83 9.83
C ALA A 63 -14.10 -0.91 10.76
N ARG A 64 -14.69 -0.45 11.86
CA ARG A 64 -14.02 0.39 12.87
C ARG A 64 -12.87 -0.34 13.58
N GLU A 65 -12.95 -1.65 13.75
CA GLU A 65 -11.97 -2.47 14.45
C GLU A 65 -10.67 -2.65 13.64
N LEU A 66 -10.72 -2.33 12.35
CA LEU A 66 -9.54 -2.24 11.51
C LEU A 66 -8.75 -0.97 11.75
N PHE A 67 -9.36 0.07 12.31
CA PHE A 67 -8.64 1.28 12.74
C PHE A 67 -7.96 1.02 14.09
N THR A 68 -6.88 1.74 14.35
CA THR A 68 -6.16 1.60 15.63
C THR A 68 -7.04 2.04 16.81
N GLN A 69 -7.21 1.15 17.78
CA GLN A 69 -7.82 1.50 19.06
C GLN A 69 -6.77 2.11 20.00
N TYR A 70 -7.07 3.30 20.52
CA TYR A 70 -6.25 4.01 21.50
C TYR A 70 -6.64 3.61 22.94
N PRO A 71 -5.77 3.89 23.94
CA PRO A 71 -6.02 3.51 25.34
C PRO A 71 -7.30 4.09 25.96
N ASP A 72 -7.80 5.19 25.41
CA ASP A 72 -9.06 5.83 25.81
C ASP A 72 -10.30 5.11 25.25
N GLY A 73 -10.11 4.01 24.50
CA GLY A 73 -11.16 3.23 23.86
C GLY A 73 -11.62 3.79 22.51
N ASN A 74 -11.13 4.96 22.10
CA ASN A 74 -11.46 5.55 20.81
C ASN A 74 -10.65 4.88 19.69
N TYR A 75 -11.23 4.82 18.50
CA TYR A 75 -10.56 4.33 17.30
C TYR A 75 -10.01 5.51 16.49
N ALA A 76 -8.89 5.33 15.81
CA ALA A 76 -8.35 6.29 14.85
C ALA A 76 -9.41 6.63 13.79
N ASN A 77 -9.44 7.89 13.36
CA ASN A 77 -10.36 8.34 12.31
C ASN A 77 -9.78 8.15 10.90
N GLN A 78 -8.49 7.83 10.81
CA GLN A 78 -7.78 7.66 9.56
C GLN A 78 -6.80 6.49 9.66
N MET A 79 -6.61 5.79 8.55
CA MET A 79 -5.50 4.88 8.34
C MET A 79 -4.78 5.24 7.04
N ARG A 80 -3.46 5.01 7.02
CA ARG A 80 -2.60 5.31 5.89
C ARG A 80 -1.70 4.12 5.57
N PHE A 81 -1.59 3.84 4.28
CA PHE A 81 -0.67 2.85 3.72
C PHE A 81 0.24 3.53 2.70
N ILE A 82 1.53 3.24 2.78
CA ILE A 82 2.49 3.55 1.72
C ILE A 82 3.19 2.25 1.34
N VAL A 83 3.09 1.86 0.09
CA VAL A 83 3.65 0.62 -0.42
C VAL A 83 4.56 0.91 -1.60
N GLU A 84 5.82 0.52 -1.51
CA GLU A 84 6.74 0.55 -2.65
C GLU A 84 6.82 -0.83 -3.28
N VAL A 85 6.61 -0.91 -4.59
CA VAL A 85 6.58 -2.16 -5.34
C VAL A 85 7.54 -2.16 -6.52
N LEU A 86 8.13 -3.33 -6.78
CA LEU A 86 8.78 -3.66 -8.04
C LEU A 86 7.81 -4.54 -8.85
N VAL A 87 7.39 -4.04 -10.00
CA VAL A 87 6.47 -4.74 -10.92
C VAL A 87 7.21 -5.18 -12.19
N ASP A 88 6.61 -6.14 -12.89
CA ASP A 88 7.14 -6.59 -14.17
C ASP A 88 7.09 -5.49 -15.22
N ARG A 89 8.03 -5.56 -16.17
CA ARG A 89 8.12 -4.55 -17.23
C ARG A 89 7.00 -4.70 -18.25
N GLU A 90 6.50 -5.91 -18.45
CA GLU A 90 5.40 -6.21 -19.34
C GLU A 90 4.22 -6.61 -18.46
N VAL A 91 3.15 -5.83 -18.51
CA VAL A 91 1.93 -6.07 -17.74
C VAL A 91 0.80 -6.39 -18.68
N LYS A 92 -0.08 -7.28 -18.24
CA LYS A 92 -1.31 -7.66 -18.92
C LYS A 92 -2.48 -7.27 -18.04
N ASP A 93 -3.45 -6.58 -18.60
CA ASP A 93 -4.70 -6.28 -17.91
C ASP A 93 -5.70 -7.45 -18.00
N SER A 94 -6.79 -7.35 -17.23
CA SER A 94 -7.84 -8.37 -17.16
C SER A 94 -8.63 -8.55 -18.48
N TRP A 95 -8.48 -7.63 -19.44
CA TRP A 95 -9.10 -7.69 -20.77
C TRP A 95 -8.12 -8.14 -21.86
N GLY A 96 -6.90 -8.53 -21.48
CA GLY A 96 -5.86 -9.04 -22.37
C GLY A 96 -4.98 -7.98 -23.00
N GLY A 97 -5.13 -6.70 -22.64
CA GLY A 97 -4.27 -5.61 -23.09
C GLY A 97 -2.87 -5.75 -22.48
N GLU A 98 -1.84 -5.75 -23.34
CA GLU A 98 -0.44 -5.81 -22.92
C GLU A 98 0.23 -4.45 -23.06
N LYS A 99 0.99 -4.06 -22.04
CA LYS A 99 1.72 -2.79 -22.04
C LYS A 99 3.11 -2.93 -21.44
N LYS A 100 4.09 -2.36 -22.14
CA LYS A 100 5.45 -2.24 -21.64
C LYS A 100 5.59 -0.97 -20.79
N LEU A 101 5.84 -1.16 -19.49
CA LEU A 101 5.98 -0.06 -18.53
C LEU A 101 7.30 0.69 -18.72
N LYS A 102 7.21 2.03 -18.60
CA LYS A 102 8.37 2.92 -18.58
C LYS A 102 9.06 2.95 -17.21
N SER A 103 8.32 2.71 -16.14
CA SER A 103 8.83 2.58 -14.77
C SER A 103 8.29 1.30 -14.15
N THR A 104 9.18 0.52 -13.55
CA THR A 104 8.87 -0.73 -12.84
C THR A 104 8.90 -0.56 -11.32
N ARG A 105 9.35 0.60 -10.85
CA ARG A 105 9.37 0.98 -9.43
C ARG A 105 8.27 1.99 -9.18
N LEU A 106 7.33 1.63 -8.32
CA LEU A 106 6.15 2.42 -8.03
C LEU A 106 5.96 2.58 -6.52
N LYS A 107 5.45 3.73 -6.12
CA LYS A 107 5.01 4.03 -4.75
C LYS A 107 3.50 4.27 -4.79
N TYR A 108 2.76 3.43 -4.11
CA TYR A 108 1.33 3.58 -3.89
C TYR A 108 1.08 4.21 -2.51
N THR A 109 0.25 5.23 -2.45
CA THR A 109 -0.20 5.88 -1.22
C THR A 109 -1.71 5.76 -1.15
N LEU A 110 -2.23 5.28 -0.02
CA LEU A 110 -3.65 5.19 0.24
C LEU A 110 -3.95 5.73 1.64
N GLU A 111 -4.93 6.62 1.72
CA GLU A 111 -5.48 7.12 2.97
C GLU A 111 -6.99 6.91 2.98
N ILE A 112 -7.45 6.21 4.02
CA ILE A 112 -8.86 5.94 4.25
C ILE A 112 -9.26 6.61 5.55
N SER A 113 -10.32 7.40 5.49
CA SER A 113 -10.90 8.03 6.67
C SER A 113 -12.27 7.42 6.97
N ARG A 114 -12.63 7.47 8.25
CA ARG A 114 -13.98 7.17 8.73
C ARG A 114 -14.58 8.42 9.36
N ASP A 115 -15.87 8.61 9.13
CA ASP A 115 -16.66 9.61 9.84
C ASP A 115 -18.00 9.00 10.25
N LYS A 116 -18.63 9.56 11.28
CA LYS A 116 -19.97 9.15 11.69
C LYS A 116 -21.00 9.92 10.89
N ASP A 117 -21.94 9.22 10.30
CA ASP A 117 -23.07 9.87 9.66
C ASP A 117 -24.09 10.40 10.69
N LYS A 118 -25.15 11.07 10.20
CA LYS A 118 -26.22 11.63 11.05
C LYS A 118 -26.94 10.59 11.92
N ARG A 119 -26.77 9.29 11.63
CA ARG A 119 -27.35 8.17 12.37
C ARG A 119 -26.32 7.49 13.29
N GLY A 120 -25.08 8.00 13.34
CA GLY A 120 -23.99 7.47 14.16
C GLY A 120 -23.28 6.26 13.54
N LEU A 121 -23.56 5.92 12.28
CA LEU A 121 -22.90 4.80 11.58
C LEU A 121 -21.58 5.25 10.97
N ASP A 122 -20.56 4.41 11.07
CA ASP A 122 -19.27 4.65 10.41
C ASP A 122 -19.42 4.61 8.89
N ARG A 123 -19.01 5.69 8.23
CA ARG A 123 -18.86 5.79 6.78
C ARG A 123 -17.39 5.91 6.43
N LEU A 124 -16.95 5.05 5.52
CA LEU A 124 -15.59 5.03 5.02
C LEU A 124 -15.50 5.79 3.70
N TYR A 125 -14.40 6.51 3.50
CA TYR A 125 -14.08 7.15 2.23
C TYR A 125 -12.58 7.25 2.05
N ILE A 126 -12.14 7.21 0.80
CA ILE A 126 -10.74 7.43 0.43
C ILE A 126 -10.50 8.93 0.40
N THR A 127 -9.56 9.42 1.22
CA THR A 127 -9.13 10.83 1.22
C THR A 127 -7.97 11.07 0.28
N LYS A 128 -7.15 10.05 0.04
CA LYS A 128 -6.03 10.11 -0.90
C LYS A 128 -5.75 8.74 -1.48
N GLU A 129 -5.62 8.69 -2.79
CA GLU A 129 -5.07 7.55 -3.51
C GLU A 129 -4.12 8.05 -4.60
N GLU A 130 -2.88 7.59 -4.55
CA GLU A 130 -1.81 8.07 -5.42
C GLU A 130 -0.89 6.92 -5.85
N LEU A 131 -0.56 6.85 -7.14
CA LEU A 131 0.45 5.93 -7.67
C LEU A 131 1.53 6.69 -8.43
N LEU A 132 2.73 6.78 -7.86
CA LEU A 132 3.87 7.52 -8.43
C LEU A 132 5.01 6.58 -8.86
N PRO A 133 5.72 6.88 -9.96
CA PRO A 133 6.98 6.23 -10.24
C PRO A 133 8.06 6.67 -9.25
N ILE A 134 8.88 5.72 -8.79
CA ILE A 134 10.07 6.01 -7.98
C ILE A 134 11.24 6.28 -8.92
N LYS A 135 11.87 7.45 -8.80
CA LYS A 135 13.01 7.82 -9.63
C LYS A 135 14.21 6.95 -9.27
N LYS A 136 14.87 6.40 -10.29
CA LYS A 136 16.10 5.59 -10.16
C LYS A 136 17.19 6.28 -9.33
N ALA A 137 17.32 7.60 -9.43
CA ALA A 137 18.31 8.37 -8.66
C ALA A 137 18.07 8.33 -7.15
N THR A 138 16.81 8.24 -6.71
CA THR A 138 16.39 8.26 -5.30
C THR A 138 16.00 6.89 -4.75
N ASP A 139 15.93 5.86 -5.59
CA ASP A 139 15.56 4.49 -5.19
C ASP A 139 16.69 3.83 -4.37
N LYS A 140 16.59 3.93 -3.04
CA LYS A 140 17.55 3.33 -2.10
C LYS A 140 17.46 1.80 -2.07
N TRP A 141 16.25 1.25 -2.24
CA TRP A 141 16.03 -0.20 -2.19
C TRP A 141 16.74 -0.90 -3.34
N CYS A 142 16.52 -0.45 -4.58
CA CYS A 142 17.25 -0.98 -5.73
C CYS A 142 18.75 -0.72 -5.60
N LYS A 143 19.14 0.38 -4.95
CA LYS A 143 20.55 0.63 -4.63
C LYS A 143 21.15 -0.48 -3.79
N HIS A 144 20.48 -0.85 -2.72
CA HIS A 144 20.97 -1.82 -1.76
C HIS A 144 20.88 -3.27 -2.27
N TYR A 145 19.73 -3.71 -2.77
CA TYR A 145 19.49 -5.15 -3.04
C TYR A 145 19.76 -5.59 -4.48
N VAL A 146 19.66 -4.69 -5.47
CA VAL A 146 19.81 -5.06 -6.90
C VAL A 146 21.20 -4.73 -7.44
N GLY A 147 21.90 -3.76 -6.84
CA GLY A 147 23.30 -3.46 -7.16
C GLY A 147 23.57 -3.14 -8.64
N ALA A 148 24.61 -3.73 -9.22
CA ALA A 148 25.01 -3.47 -10.61
C ALA A 148 23.99 -3.93 -11.67
N LYS A 149 23.07 -4.84 -11.33
CA LYS A 149 22.04 -5.36 -12.25
C LYS A 149 20.79 -4.46 -12.34
N ARG A 150 20.80 -3.27 -11.73
CA ARG A 150 19.66 -2.34 -11.72
C ARG A 150 19.14 -1.98 -13.10
N ASP A 151 19.99 -1.95 -14.13
CA ASP A 151 19.57 -1.61 -15.51
C ASP A 151 18.69 -2.69 -16.15
N TYR A 152 18.77 -3.94 -15.68
CA TYR A 152 17.91 -5.03 -16.12
C TYR A 152 16.49 -4.89 -15.56
N TRP A 153 16.39 -4.54 -14.28
CA TRP A 153 15.13 -4.46 -13.54
C TRP A 153 14.46 -3.08 -13.63
N ILE A 154 15.24 -2.01 -13.78
CA ILE A 154 14.76 -0.62 -13.89
C ILE A 154 15.16 -0.07 -15.26
N PRO A 155 14.20 0.09 -16.19
CA PRO A 155 14.49 0.64 -17.49
C PRO A 155 15.06 2.06 -17.38
N LYS A 156 16.01 2.40 -18.26
CA LYS A 156 16.47 3.79 -18.43
C LYS A 156 15.31 4.61 -19.01
N ILE A 157 14.73 5.50 -18.20
CA ILE A 157 13.66 6.40 -18.66
C ILE A 157 14.29 7.44 -19.61
N LYS A 158 14.02 7.33 -20.91
CA LYS A 158 14.34 8.37 -21.90
C LYS A 158 13.17 9.36 -21.98
N GLY A 159 13.16 10.35 -21.09
CA GLY A 159 12.13 11.39 -21.04
C GLY A 159 10.74 10.90 -20.56
N GLY A 160 9.98 11.82 -19.99
CA GLY A 160 8.65 11.55 -19.45
C GLY A 160 8.32 12.43 -18.26
N ARG A 161 7.10 12.94 -18.22
CA ARG A 161 6.57 13.74 -17.12
C ARG A 161 6.37 12.82 -15.91
N ASN A 162 6.81 13.25 -14.73
CA ASN A 162 6.66 12.52 -13.47
C ASN A 162 5.23 12.69 -12.93
N VAL A 163 4.24 12.30 -13.75
CA VAL A 163 2.82 12.46 -13.45
C VAL A 163 2.34 11.17 -12.78
N ALA A 164 1.46 11.33 -11.80
CA ALA A 164 0.85 10.23 -11.10
C ALA A 164 0.02 9.37 -12.06
N PHE A 165 0.13 8.05 -11.94
CA PHE A 165 -0.70 7.11 -12.68
C PHE A 165 -2.13 7.07 -12.13
N ILE A 166 -2.26 7.28 -10.82
CA ILE A 166 -3.51 7.44 -10.08
C ILE A 166 -3.32 8.69 -9.22
N ASN A 167 -4.28 9.59 -9.20
CA ASN A 167 -4.34 10.69 -8.26
C ASN A 167 -5.80 11.07 -8.02
N THR A 168 -6.21 11.09 -6.76
CA THR A 168 -7.55 11.55 -6.35
C THR A 168 -7.56 12.99 -5.87
N GLU A 169 -6.41 13.67 -5.80
CA GLU A 169 -6.38 15.13 -5.62
C GLU A 169 -6.88 15.81 -6.92
N PRO A 170 -7.79 16.79 -6.82
CA PRO A 170 -8.40 17.47 -7.96
C PRO A 170 -7.42 18.32 -8.78
#